data_AF-A0A5B2W0B8-F1
#
_entry.id   AF-A0A5B2W0B8-F1
#
_cell.length_a   1.000
_cell.length_b   1.000
_cell.length_c   1.000
_cell.angle_alpha   90.00
_cell.angle_beta   90.00
_cell.angle_gamma   90.00
#
_symmetry.space_group_name_H-M   'P 1'
#
loop_
_entity.id
_entity.type
_entity.pdbx_description
1 polymer ?
#
loop_
_entity_poly.entity_id
_entity_poly.type
_entity_poly.pdbx_seq_one_letter_code
_entity_poly.pdbx_strand_id
1 'polypeptide(L)'
;MRQLLHEVQEIDQYLLRKMPAGDKLVFEARILTDPQLEENANCQQQAHQLIRWLGRAKQRVTLHNIHHQLWQEDAAFKAEITAIFK
;
A
#
# COMPACT_ATOMS: atom_id res chain seq x y z
N MET A 1 22.21 6.39 14.75
CA MET A 1 21.74 5.51 13.64
C MET A 1 20.79 4.41 14.10
N ARG A 2 21.13 3.59 15.11
CA ARG A 2 20.29 2.46 15.55
C ARG A 2 18.90 2.85 16.10
N GLN A 3 18.80 4.00 16.78
CA GLN A 3 17.54 4.52 17.33
C GLN A 3 16.59 5.04 16.24
N LEU A 4 17.10 5.79 15.27
CA LEU A 4 16.31 6.29 14.13
C LEU A 4 15.68 5.14 13.31
N LEU A 5 16.44 4.07 13.08
CA LEU A 5 15.92 2.87 12.41
C LEU A 5 14.83 2.17 13.22
N HIS A 6 14.93 2.21 14.55
CA HIS A 6 13.93 1.60 15.41
C HIS A 6 12.62 2.39 15.39
N GLU A 7 12.68 3.72 15.43
CA GLU A 7 11.52 4.59 15.36
C GLU A 7 10.77 4.45 14.03
N VAL A 8 11.50 4.46 12.90
CA VAL A 8 10.91 4.23 11.58
C VAL A 8 10.18 2.87 11.52
N GLN A 9 10.79 1.83 12.09
CA GLN A 9 10.19 0.50 12.15
C GLN A 9 8.95 0.45 13.06
N GLU A 10 8.99 1.15 14.19
CA GLU A 10 7.86 1.25 15.14
C GLU A 10 6.68 1.97 14.48
N ILE A 11 6.93 3.11 13.83
CA ILE A 11 5.93 3.85 13.04
C ILE A 11 5.34 2.95 11.94
N ASP A 12 6.17 2.18 11.23
CA ASP A 12 5.70 1.24 10.20
C ASP A 12 4.78 0.17 10.77
N GLN A 13 5.15 -0.42 11.91
CA GLN A 13 4.31 -1.44 12.56
C GLN A 13 2.96 -0.85 12.96
N TYR A 14 2.93 0.38 13.45
CA TYR A 14 1.69 1.10 13.76
C TYR A 14 0.85 1.37 12.51
N LEU A 15 1.41 2.06 11.52
CA LEU A 15 0.71 2.47 10.30
C LEU A 15 0.21 1.29 9.46
N LEU A 16 0.95 0.18 9.44
CA LEU A 16 0.58 -1.05 8.72
C LEU A 16 -0.30 -2.00 9.54
N ARG A 17 -0.75 -1.58 10.74
CA ARG A 17 -1.60 -2.37 11.65
C ARG A 17 -1.00 -3.72 12.03
N LYS A 18 0.33 -3.77 12.17
CA LYS A 18 1.10 -4.96 12.60
C LYS A 18 1.52 -4.89 14.06
N MET A 19 1.32 -3.75 14.71
CA MET A 19 1.65 -3.54 16.12
C MET A 19 0.65 -4.27 17.03
N PRO A 20 1.13 -4.98 18.08
CA PRO A 20 0.27 -5.57 19.11
C PRO A 20 -0.60 -4.52 19.82
N ALA A 21 -1.76 -4.92 20.32
CA ALA A 21 -2.73 -3.98 20.90
C ALA A 21 -2.19 -3.20 22.11
N GLY A 22 -1.40 -3.83 22.98
CA GLY A 22 -0.78 -3.16 24.13
C GLY A 22 0.21 -2.08 23.68
N ASP A 23 1.13 -2.44 22.79
CA ASP A 23 2.13 -1.52 22.24
C ASP A 23 1.48 -0.38 21.45
N LYS A 24 0.37 -0.66 20.76
CA LYS A 24 -0.41 0.34 20.03
C LYS A 24 -0.91 1.45 20.95
N LEU A 25 -1.46 1.10 22.12
CA LEU A 25 -1.95 2.08 23.08
C LEU A 25 -0.81 2.95 23.64
N VAL A 26 0.35 2.35 23.91
CA VAL A 26 1.54 3.08 24.37
C VAL A 26 2.02 4.03 23.28
N PHE A 27 2.07 3.58 22.04
CA PHE A 27 2.47 4.38 20.89
C PHE A 27 1.50 5.56 20.65
N GLU A 28 0.20 5.33 20.74
CA GLU A 28 -0.83 6.39 20.63
C GLU A 28 -0.67 7.44 21.73
N ALA A 29 -0.44 7.02 22.98
CA ALA A 29 -0.18 7.94 24.07
C ALA A 29 1.11 8.76 23.84
N ARG A 30 2.17 8.14 23.31
CA ARG A 30 3.42 8.82 22.96
C ARG A 30 3.21 9.87 21.87
N ILE A 31 2.51 9.53 20.79
CA ILE A 31 2.19 10.48 19.70
C ILE A 31 1.53 11.75 20.23
N LEU A 32 0.60 11.63 21.20
CA LEU A 32 -0.10 12.79 21.77
C LEU A 32 0.82 13.72 22.58
N THR A 33 1.94 13.19 23.08
CA THR A 33 2.86 13.92 23.96
C THR A 33 4.18 14.30 23.30
N ASP A 34 4.47 13.73 22.14
CA ASP A 34 5.72 13.91 21.39
C ASP A 34 5.40 14.42 19.97
N PRO A 35 5.42 15.75 19.75
CA PRO A 35 5.12 16.36 18.45
C PRO A 35 6.08 15.92 17.34
N GLN A 36 7.33 15.58 17.66
CA GLN A 36 8.30 15.13 16.67
C GLN A 36 7.93 13.73 16.15
N LEU A 37 7.52 12.84 17.07
CA LEU A 37 7.03 11.51 16.71
C LEU A 37 5.76 11.59 15.86
N GLU A 38 4.83 12.50 16.20
CA GLU A 38 3.63 12.76 15.41
C GLU A 38 3.98 13.23 13.98
N GLU A 39 4.87 14.22 13.85
CA GLU A 39 5.32 14.72 12.54
C GLU A 39 5.98 13.62 11.70
N ASN A 40 6.85 12.82 12.31
CA ASN A 40 7.53 11.71 11.64
C ASN A 40 6.51 10.66 11.16
N ALA A 41 5.55 10.30 12.01
CA ALA A 41 4.48 9.36 11.65
C ALA A 41 3.60 9.88 10.49
N ASN A 42 3.26 11.17 10.51
CA ASN A 42 2.52 11.82 9.44
C ASN A 42 3.29 11.82 8.11
N CYS A 43 4.58 12.17 8.13
CA CYS A 43 5.44 12.12 6.94
C CYS A 43 5.53 10.70 6.36
N GLN A 44 5.74 9.70 7.22
CA GLN A 44 5.83 8.30 6.80
C GLN A 44 4.49 7.79 6.25
N GLN A 45 3.36 8.20 6.83
CA GLN A 45 2.04 7.91 6.30
C GLN A 45 1.85 8.47 4.88
N GLN A 46 2.26 9.72 4.65
CA GLN A 46 2.19 10.34 3.31
C GLN A 46 3.08 9.61 2.30
N ALA A 47 4.30 9.25 2.69
CA ALA A 47 5.20 8.46 1.85
C ALA A 47 4.57 7.10 1.46
N HIS A 48 3.96 6.39 2.42
CA HIS A 48 3.23 5.15 2.16
C HIS A 48 2.05 5.33 1.20
N GLN A 49 1.33 6.44 1.30
CA GLN A 49 0.22 6.75 0.39
C GLN A 49 0.73 6.97 -1.04
N LEU A 50 1.81 7.73 -1.21
CA LEU A 50 2.44 7.96 -2.52
C LEU A 50 2.92 6.66 -3.15
N ILE A 51 3.63 5.82 -2.39
CA ILE A 51 4.09 4.50 -2.86
C ILE A 51 2.90 3.65 -3.30
N ARG A 52 1.83 3.59 -2.49
CA ARG A 52 0.62 2.84 -2.83
C ARG A 52 -0.07 3.38 -4.09
N TRP A 53 -0.10 4.69 -4.28
CA TRP A 53 -0.67 5.28 -5.50
C TRP A 53 0.13 4.94 -6.74
N LEU A 54 1.46 5.08 -6.69
CA LEU A 54 2.35 4.71 -7.78
C LEU A 54 2.24 3.22 -8.12
N GLY A 55 2.23 2.35 -7.10
CA GLY A 55 2.01 0.92 -7.26
C GLY A 55 0.70 0.61 -7.97
N ARG A 56 -0.41 1.23 -7.53
CA ARG A 56 -1.73 1.06 -8.16
C ARG A 56 -1.76 1.61 -9.59
N ALA A 57 -1.10 2.73 -9.87
CA ALA A 57 -1.02 3.28 -11.22
C ALA A 57 -0.31 2.30 -12.17
N LYS A 58 0.82 1.73 -11.74
CA LYS A 58 1.54 0.71 -12.51
C LYS A 58 0.70 -0.54 -12.74
N GLN A 59 0.03 -1.04 -11.70
CA GLN A 59 -0.86 -2.20 -11.81
C GLN A 59 -2.01 -1.97 -12.79
N ARG A 60 -2.61 -0.77 -12.81
CA ARG A 60 -3.66 -0.41 -13.78
C ARG A 60 -3.15 -0.46 -15.21
N VAL A 61 -1.94 0.07 -15.46
CA VAL A 61 -1.32 -0.01 -16.79
C VAL A 61 -1.09 -1.46 -17.20
N THR A 62 -0.55 -2.29 -16.30
CA THR A 62 -0.35 -3.71 -16.56
C THR A 62 -1.68 -4.42 -16.87
N LEU A 63 -2.73 -4.19 -16.09
CA LEU A 63 -4.05 -4.76 -16.33
C LEU A 63 -4.65 -4.31 -17.66
N HIS A 64 -4.50 -3.03 -18.01
CA HIS A 64 -4.96 -2.51 -19.29
C HIS A 64 -4.27 -3.19 -20.46
N ASN A 65 -2.95 -3.38 -20.37
CA ASN A 65 -2.18 -4.04 -21.43
C ASN A 65 -2.57 -5.52 -21.58
N ILE A 66 -2.74 -6.24 -20.46
CA ILE A 66 -3.21 -7.64 -20.48
C ILE A 66 -4.59 -7.72 -21.13
N HIS A 67 -5.51 -6.84 -20.74
CA HIS A 67 -6.84 -6.78 -21.32
C HIS A 67 -6.79 -6.45 -22.83
N HIS A 68 -5.96 -5.49 -23.25
CA HIS A 68 -5.80 -5.16 -24.66
C HIS A 68 -5.32 -6.37 -25.47
N GLN A 69 -4.26 -7.03 -25.02
CA GLN A 69 -3.72 -8.21 -25.70
C GLN A 69 -4.74 -9.35 -25.79
N LEU A 70 -5.39 -9.69 -24.68
CA LEU A 70 -6.33 -10.82 -24.65
C LEU A 70 -7.65 -10.51 -25.37
N TRP A 71 -8.19 -9.30 -25.24
CA TRP A 71 -9.55 -9.00 -25.73
C TRP A 71 -9.60 -8.33 -27.10
N GLN A 72 -8.56 -7.57 -27.48
CA GLN A 72 -8.52 -6.84 -28.74
C GLN A 72 -7.64 -7.53 -29.78
N GLU A 73 -6.52 -8.13 -29.37
CA GLU A 73 -5.55 -8.72 -30.31
C GLU A 73 -5.75 -10.22 -30.49
N ASP A 74 -6.17 -10.95 -29.45
CA ASP A 74 -6.43 -12.39 -29.51
C ASP A 74 -7.91 -12.71 -29.80
N ALA A 75 -8.22 -12.89 -31.08
CA ALA A 75 -9.57 -13.25 -31.53
C ALA A 75 -10.02 -14.63 -31.05
N ALA A 76 -9.10 -15.57 -30.83
CA ALA A 76 -9.44 -16.92 -30.36
C ALA A 76 -9.85 -16.90 -28.89
N PHE A 77 -9.06 -16.23 -28.04
CA PHE A 77 -9.39 -16.03 -26.63
C PHE A 77 -10.75 -15.35 -26.46
N LYS A 78 -11.00 -14.27 -27.24
CA LYS A 78 -12.28 -13.56 -27.21
C LYS A 78 -13.46 -14.46 -27.58
N ALA A 79 -13.31 -15.26 -28.64
CA ALA A 79 -14.36 -16.17 -29.09
C ALA A 79 -14.67 -17.25 -28.04
N GLU A 80 -13.63 -17.81 -27.42
CA GLU A 80 -13.75 -18.83 -26.38
C GLU A 80 -14.46 -18.29 -25.13
N ILE A 81 -14.04 -17.13 -24.61
CA ILE A 81 -14.70 -16.50 -23.45
C ILE A 81 -16.16 -16.13 -23.78
N THR A 82 -16.43 -15.57 -24.96
CA THR A 82 -17.80 -15.20 -25.36
C THR A 82 -18.71 -16.43 -25.47
N ALA A 83 -18.18 -17.60 -25.82
CA ALA A 83 -18.93 -18.84 -25.88
C ALA A 83 -19.31 -19.40 -24.51
N ILE A 84 -18.55 -19.10 -23.45
CA ILE A 84 -18.85 -19.55 -22.07
C ILE A 84 -20.08 -18.84 -21.50
N PHE A 85 -20.27 -17.56 -21.84
CA PHE A 85 -21.37 -16.73 -21.34
C PHE A 85 -22.60 -16.71 -22.26
N LYS A 86 -22.69 -17.66 -23.21
CA LYS A 86 -23.84 -17.87 -24.09
C LYS A 86 -24.80 -18.92 -23.54
#